data_AF-A0A2V9Q7Q2-F1
#
_entry.id   AF-A0A2V9Q7Q2-F1
#
_cell.length_a   1.000
_cell.length_b   1.000
_cell.length_c   1.000
_cell.angle_alpha   90.00
_cell.angle_beta   90.00
_cell.angle_gamma   90.00
#
_symmetry.space_group_name_H-M   'P 1'
#
loop_
_entity.id
_entity.type
_entity.pdbx_description
1 polymer ?
#
loop_
_entity_poly.entity_id
_entity_poly.type
_entity_poly.pdbx_seq_one_letter_code
_entity_poly.pdbx_strand_id
1 'polypeptide(L)'
;MSKSGSNDFHGDAYWFGRYNALGARDFFNHEVNSAGQVVAKDFYVRNTLGASAGGPLVRNKTFWFANYDVERFITTLTDTSTVPVPAFKTGVFTYQGVPADLTTRENYLGLPLDPTL
;
A
#
# COMPACT_ATOMS: atom_id res chain seq x y z
N MET A 1 3.77 20.97 18.32
CA MET A 1 4.07 22.17 19.14
C MET A 1 5.38 21.91 19.86
N SER A 2 6.41 22.74 19.70
CA SER A 2 7.67 22.55 20.43
C SER A 2 7.46 22.84 21.92
N LYS A 3 7.98 21.96 22.78
CA LYS A 3 7.87 22.10 24.25
C LYS A 3 8.73 23.29 24.68
N SER A 4 8.14 24.25 25.41
CA SER A 4 8.88 25.33 26.07
C SER A 4 9.94 24.72 27.00
N GLY A 5 11.18 25.21 26.92
CA GLY A 5 12.31 24.69 27.70
C GLY A 5 12.06 24.80 29.20
N SER A 6 12.02 23.65 29.87
CA SER A 6 11.99 23.57 31.34
C SER A 6 13.41 23.57 31.90
N ASN A 7 13.58 24.10 33.12
CA ASN A 7 14.82 23.95 33.88
C ASN A 7 14.99 22.54 34.46
N ASP A 8 13.99 21.68 34.27
CA ASP A 8 14.01 20.30 34.72
C ASP A 8 14.21 19.35 33.54
N PHE A 9 14.92 18.26 33.79
CA PHE A 9 15.03 17.17 32.83
C PHE A 9 13.68 16.48 32.70
N HIS A 10 13.23 16.27 31.47
CA HIS A 10 12.03 15.51 31.18
C HIS A 10 12.23 14.65 29.94
N GLY A 11 11.54 13.52 29.91
CA GLY A 11 11.50 12.65 28.75
C GLY A 11 10.29 11.75 28.81
N ASP A 12 9.97 11.18 27.67
CA ASP A 12 8.90 10.21 27.49
C ASP A 12 9.40 9.08 26.60
N ALA A 13 8.80 7.90 26.79
CA ALA A 13 8.98 6.77 25.92
C ALA A 13 7.61 6.13 25.68
N TYR A 14 7.38 5.66 24.47
CA TYR A 14 6.13 5.06 24.08
C TYR A 14 6.37 3.85 23.18
N TRP A 15 5.40 2.94 23.23
CA TRP A 15 5.33 1.80 22.34
C TRP A 15 3.89 1.53 21.93
N PHE A 16 3.70 1.28 20.64
CA PHE A 16 2.41 0.96 20.05
C PHE A 16 2.54 -0.26 19.13
N GLY A 17 1.77 -1.31 19.43
CA GLY A 17 1.71 -2.54 18.64
C GLY A 17 0.34 -2.73 17.99
N ARG A 18 0.31 -2.99 16.68
CA ARG A 18 -0.90 -3.38 15.93
C ARG A 18 -0.67 -4.73 15.26
N TYR A 19 -1.49 -5.72 15.61
CA TYR A 19 -1.38 -7.09 15.14
C TYR A 19 -2.66 -7.53 14.42
N ASN A 20 -2.52 -8.24 13.31
CA ASN A 20 -3.64 -8.84 12.58
C ASN A 20 -4.44 -9.82 13.45
N ALA A 21 -3.78 -10.55 14.34
CA ALA A 21 -4.40 -11.50 15.27
C ALA A 21 -5.40 -10.84 16.23
N LEU A 22 -5.25 -9.55 16.53
CA LEU A 22 -6.12 -8.80 17.43
C LEU A 22 -7.20 -8.00 16.69
N GLY A 23 -7.14 -7.93 15.36
CA GLY A 23 -8.06 -7.14 14.54
C GLY A 23 -9.05 -7.99 13.76
N ALA A 24 -10.22 -7.44 13.46
CA ALA A 24 -11.16 -8.03 12.51
C ALA A 24 -10.54 -8.11 11.09
N ARG A 25 -11.08 -9.00 10.25
CA ARG A 25 -10.72 -9.08 8.83
C ARG A 25 -11.37 -7.93 8.07
N ASP A 26 -10.69 -7.42 7.05
CA ASP A 26 -11.27 -6.44 6.14
C ASP A 26 -12.36 -7.10 5.28
N PHE A 27 -13.42 -6.36 4.94
CA PHE A 27 -14.55 -6.83 4.13
C PHE A 27 -14.12 -7.26 2.72
N PHE A 28 -13.02 -6.70 2.20
CA PHE A 28 -12.52 -7.03 0.87
C PHE A 28 -11.49 -8.17 0.86
N ASN A 29 -11.00 -8.61 2.03
CA ASN A 29 -10.04 -9.70 2.16
C ASN A 29 -10.75 -11.06 2.33
N HIS A 30 -11.45 -11.49 1.29
CA HIS A 30 -12.30 -12.70 1.28
C HIS A 30 -11.86 -13.67 0.18
N GLU A 31 -10.57 -13.70 -0.14
CA GLU A 31 -10.05 -14.58 -1.17
C GLU A 31 -10.34 -16.04 -0.80
N VAL A 32 -10.75 -16.82 -1.79
CA VAL A 32 -11.10 -18.24 -1.64
C VAL A 32 -10.10 -19.04 -2.45
N ASN A 33 -9.44 -20.01 -1.81
CA ASN A 33 -8.49 -20.89 -2.49
C ASN A 33 -9.21 -21.83 -3.47
N SER A 34 -8.45 -22.55 -4.31
CA SER A 34 -9.01 -23.50 -5.28
C SER A 34 -9.80 -24.67 -4.66
N ALA A 35 -9.71 -24.86 -3.33
CA ALA A 35 -10.48 -25.84 -2.57
C ALA A 35 -11.78 -25.27 -1.96
N GLY A 36 -12.15 -24.02 -2.28
CA GLY A 36 -13.37 -23.38 -1.77
C GLY A 36 -13.25 -22.86 -0.34
N GLN A 37 -12.04 -22.81 0.23
CA GLN A 37 -11.79 -22.35 1.59
C GLN A 37 -11.32 -20.89 1.60
N VAL A 38 -11.79 -20.10 2.56
CA VAL A 38 -11.34 -18.72 2.72
C VAL A 38 -9.87 -18.71 3.13
N VAL A 39 -9.06 -17.95 2.39
CA VAL A 39 -7.63 -17.78 2.63
C VAL A 39 -7.41 -17.15 4.01
N ALA A 40 -6.30 -17.52 4.66
CA ALA A 40 -5.93 -16.95 5.94
C ALA A 40 -5.75 -15.43 5.82
N LYS A 41 -6.20 -14.69 6.83
CA LYS A 41 -6.09 -13.23 6.86
C LYS A 41 -4.64 -12.81 6.64
N ASP A 42 -4.45 -11.77 5.82
CA ASP A 42 -3.13 -11.22 5.53
C ASP A 42 -2.34 -10.91 6.80
N PHE A 43 -1.04 -11.18 6.72
CA PHE A 43 -0.14 -10.90 7.81
C PHE A 43 0.06 -9.40 7.90
N TYR A 44 -0.30 -8.82 9.05
CA TYR A 44 -0.06 -7.41 9.35
C TYR A 44 0.42 -7.27 10.78
N VAL A 45 1.66 -6.84 10.95
CA VAL A 45 2.25 -6.57 12.26
C VAL A 45 2.99 -5.24 12.17
N ARG A 46 2.62 -4.27 13.00
CA ARG A 46 3.27 -2.96 13.10
C ARG A 46 3.66 -2.68 14.54
N ASN A 47 4.92 -2.31 14.74
CA ASN A 47 5.47 -1.89 16.02
C ASN A 47 6.07 -0.50 15.83
N THR A 48 5.50 0.48 16.51
CA THR A 48 5.99 1.87 16.54
C THR A 48 6.52 2.13 17.94
N LEU A 49 7.80 2.43 18.02
CA LEU A 49 8.54 2.75 19.24
C LEU A 49 8.99 4.20 19.14
N GLY A 50 9.01 4.91 20.25
CA GLY A 50 9.67 6.20 20.27
C GLY A 50 10.04 6.66 21.66
N ALA A 51 11.00 7.57 21.72
CA ALA A 51 11.43 8.20 22.94
C ALA A 51 11.82 9.66 22.67
N SER A 52 11.61 10.50 23.67
CA SER A 52 12.07 11.88 23.65
C SER A 52 12.67 12.27 24.99
N ALA A 53 13.63 13.18 24.97
CA ALA A 53 14.26 13.72 26.16
C ALA A 53 14.69 15.17 25.93
N GLY A 54 14.67 15.96 26.98
CA GLY A 54 15.15 17.33 26.94
C GLY A 54 15.41 17.89 28.33
N GLY A 55 16.12 19.01 28.36
CA GLY A 55 16.46 19.71 29.60
C GLY A 55 17.44 20.86 29.36
N PRO A 56 17.86 21.56 30.42
CA PRO A 56 18.84 22.64 30.30
C PRO A 56 20.26 22.10 30.14
N LEU A 57 21.00 22.62 29.15
CA LEU A 57 22.46 22.55 29.12
C LEU A 57 23.07 23.62 30.03
N VAL A 58 22.47 24.82 30.03
CA VAL A 58 22.74 25.91 30.97
C VAL A 58 21.40 26.44 31.46
N ARG A 59 21.15 26.33 32.77
CA ARG A 59 19.88 26.76 33.39
C ARG A 59 19.54 28.19 32.99
N ASN A 60 18.26 28.43 32.65
CA ASN A 60 17.73 29.71 32.17
C ASN A 60 18.36 30.29 30.88
N LYS A 61 19.20 29.52 30.16
CA LYS A 61 19.90 30.04 28.96
C LYS A 61 19.81 29.09 27.77
N THR A 62 20.32 27.87 27.92
CA THR A 62 20.48 26.93 26.81
C THR A 62 19.82 25.62 27.18
N PHE A 63 18.97 25.12 26.28
CA PHE A 63 18.23 23.88 26.44
C PHE A 63 18.53 22.95 25.26
N TRP A 64 18.51 21.65 25.53
CA TRP A 64 18.63 20.62 24.50
C TRP A 64 17.35 19.79 24.47
N PHE A 65 17.07 19.22 23.29
CA PHE A 65 15.97 18.30 23.09
C PHE A 65 16.38 17.29 22.00
N ALA A 66 16.09 16.01 22.23
CA ALA A 66 16.28 14.94 21.29
C ALA A 66 15.03 14.05 21.25
N ASN A 67 14.68 13.58 20.07
CA ASN A 67 13.60 12.62 19.86
C ASN A 67 14.08 11.56 18.87
N TYR A 68 13.63 10.33 19.09
CA TYR A 68 13.95 9.19 18.28
C TYR A 68 12.72 8.30 18.13
N ASP A 69 12.31 8.08 16.89
CA ASP A 69 11.16 7.24 16.54
C ASP A 69 11.61 6.09 15.62
N VAL A 70 11.08 4.90 15.87
CA VAL A 70 11.34 3.68 15.10
C VAL A 70 10.04 3.02 14.73
N GLU A 71 9.87 2.77 13.44
CA GLU A 71 8.75 1.99 12.92
C GLU A 71 9.24 0.71 12.27
N ARG A 72 8.67 -0.42 12.70
CA ARG A 72 8.87 -1.73 12.05
C ARG A 72 7.51 -2.32 11.72
N PHE A 73 7.26 -2.56 10.44
CA PHE A 73 6.04 -3.23 10.00
C PHE A 73 6.33 -4.34 8.99
N ILE A 74 5.48 -5.36 9.01
CA ILE A 74 5.42 -6.45 8.03
C ILE A 74 3.98 -6.49 7.53
N THR A 75 3.80 -6.47 6.22
CA THR A 75 2.50 -6.54 5.56
C THR A 75 2.57 -7.48 4.37
N THR A 76 1.48 -8.18 4.09
CA THR A 76 1.24 -8.79 2.77
C THR A 76 0.64 -7.72 1.84
N LEU A 77 1.11 -7.67 0.59
CA LEU A 77 0.53 -6.86 -0.47
C LEU A 77 -0.25 -7.78 -1.41
N THR A 78 -1.54 -7.52 -1.58
CA THR A 78 -2.37 -8.23 -2.57
C THR A 78 -2.25 -7.50 -3.89
N ASP A 79 -1.28 -7.87 -4.72
CA ASP A 79 -1.16 -7.36 -6.09
C ASP A 79 -2.07 -8.16 -7.03
N THR A 80 -3.21 -7.58 -7.40
CA THR A 80 -4.02 -8.11 -8.49
C THR A 80 -3.49 -7.58 -9.82
N SER A 81 -2.80 -8.42 -10.58
CA SER A 81 -2.37 -8.07 -11.94
C SER A 81 -3.42 -8.51 -12.95
N THR A 82 -3.95 -7.57 -13.73
CA THR A 82 -4.77 -7.89 -14.90
C THR A 82 -3.85 -8.28 -16.05
N VAL A 83 -3.70 -9.59 -16.26
CA VAL A 83 -2.94 -10.11 -17.41
C VAL A 83 -3.84 -10.21 -18.64
N PRO A 84 -3.33 -9.90 -19.85
CA PRO A 84 -4.08 -10.14 -21.07
C PRO A 84 -4.43 -11.62 -21.20
N VAL A 85 -5.69 -11.91 -21.51
CA VAL A 85 -6.15 -13.27 -21.84
C VAL A 85 -5.32 -13.87 -22.98
N PRO A 86 -5.18 -15.20 -23.11
CA PRO A 86 -4.38 -15.81 -24.17
C PRO A 86 -4.71 -15.30 -25.58
N ALA A 87 -5.98 -14.99 -25.84
CA ALA A 87 -6.45 -14.40 -27.11
C ALA A 87 -5.85 -13.02 -27.41
N PHE A 88 -5.41 -12.26 -26.41
CA PHE A 88 -4.78 -10.96 -26.61
C PHE A 88 -3.37 -11.09 -27.21
N LYS A 89 -2.70 -12.24 -27.02
CA LYS A 89 -1.36 -12.51 -27.57
C LYS A 89 -1.38 -12.78 -29.07
N THR A 90 -2.52 -13.17 -29.63
CA THR A 90 -2.64 -13.49 -31.05
C THR A 90 -2.80 -12.23 -31.91
N GLY A 91 -3.07 -11.07 -31.30
CA GLY A 91 -3.34 -9.83 -32.03
C GLY A 91 -4.66 -9.82 -32.80
N VAL A 92 -5.50 -10.85 -32.61
CA VAL A 92 -6.80 -11.01 -33.27
C VAL A 92 -7.91 -10.56 -32.33
N PHE A 93 -8.54 -9.44 -32.65
CA PHE A 93 -9.63 -8.85 -31.88
C PHE A 93 -10.96 -9.00 -32.63
N THR A 94 -12.09 -8.95 -31.93
CA THR A 94 -13.41 -8.88 -32.57
C THR A 94 -13.99 -7.49 -32.33
N TYR A 95 -14.13 -6.72 -33.40
CA TYR A 95 -14.75 -5.40 -33.37
C TYR A 95 -16.11 -5.47 -34.07
N GLN A 96 -17.20 -5.19 -33.34
CA GLN A 96 -18.57 -5.25 -33.85
C GLN A 96 -18.95 -6.58 -34.56
N GLY A 97 -18.40 -7.71 -34.09
CA GLY A 97 -18.65 -9.03 -34.69
C GLY A 97 -17.75 -9.37 -35.89
N VAL A 98 -16.85 -8.47 -36.28
CA VAL A 98 -15.86 -8.67 -37.36
C VAL A 98 -14.47 -8.90 -36.74
N PRO A 99 -13.74 -9.96 -37.13
CA PRO A 99 -12.35 -10.13 -36.73
C PRO A 99 -11.45 -9.02 -37.31
N ALA A 100 -10.74 -8.31 -36.44
CA ALA A 100 -9.72 -7.32 -36.76
C ALA A 100 -8.38 -7.85 -36.24
N ASP A 101 -7.49 -8.23 -37.16
CA ASP A 101 -6.18 -8.77 -36.81
C ASP A 101 -5.09 -7.71 -37.03
N LEU A 102 -4.44 -7.31 -35.94
CA LEU A 102 -3.47 -6.21 -35.94
C LEU A 102 -2.08 -6.62 -36.46
N THR A 103 -1.89 -7.90 -36.78
CA THR A 103 -0.60 -8.44 -37.27
C THR A 103 -0.44 -8.31 -38.78
N THR A 104 -1.51 -7.99 -39.52
CA THR A 104 -1.45 -7.70 -40.95
C THR A 104 -1.91 -6.27 -41.24
N ARG A 105 -1.26 -5.62 -42.21
CA ARG A 105 -1.49 -4.20 -42.56
C ARG A 105 -2.89 -3.95 -43.15
N GLU A 106 -3.61 -4.99 -43.54
CA GLU A 106 -4.80 -4.93 -44.41
C GLU A 106 -6.13 -5.15 -43.67
N ASN A 107 -6.14 -5.50 -42.37
CA ASN A 107 -7.36 -5.91 -41.65
C ASN A 107 -8.31 -4.76 -41.25
N TYR A 108 -8.09 -3.55 -41.76
CA TYR A 108 -8.95 -2.37 -41.56
C TYR A 108 -9.80 -2.02 -42.80
N LEU A 109 -9.57 -2.67 -43.94
CA LEU A 109 -10.29 -2.41 -45.18
C LEU A 109 -11.71 -2.99 -45.12
N GLY A 110 -12.62 -2.23 -44.52
CA GLY A 110 -14.05 -2.60 -44.40
C GLY A 110 -14.67 -2.26 -43.05
N LEU A 111 -13.88 -1.87 -42.06
CA LEU A 111 -14.41 -1.29 -40.83
C LEU A 111 -14.80 0.17 -41.12
N PRO A 112 -16.02 0.60 -40.77
CA PRO A 112 -16.38 2.01 -40.93
C PRO A 112 -15.39 2.86 -40.12
N LEU A 113 -14.82 3.89 -40.76
CA LEU A 113 -14.16 4.97 -40.02
C LEU A 113 -15.21 5.52 -39.07
N ASP A 114 -15.02 5.36 -37.76
CA ASP A 114 -15.89 6.02 -36.79
C ASP A 114 -15.79 7.53 -37.03
N PRO A 115 -16.89 8.22 -37.41
CA PRO A 115 -16.87 9.65 -37.66
C PRO A 115 -16.92 10.49 -36.38
N THR A 116 -16.89 9.87 -35.18
CA THR A 116 -16.86 10.59 -33.90
C THR A 116 -15.47 10.62 -33.26
N LEU A 117 -14.53 11.29 -33.94
CA LEU A 117 -13.39 11.99 -33.34
C LEU A 117 -13.33 13.43 -33.86
#